data_AF-A0A1V5ZJS2-F1
#
_entry.id   AF-A0A1V5ZJS2-F1
#
_cell.length_a   1.000
_cell.length_b   1.000
_cell.length_c   1.000
_cell.angle_alpha   90.00
_cell.angle_beta   90.00
_cell.angle_gamma   90.00
#
_symmetry.space_group_name_H-M   'P 1'
#
loop_
_entity.id
_entity.type
_entity.pdbx_description
1 polymer ?
#
loop_
_entity_poly.entity_id
_entity_poly.type
_entity_poly.pdbx_seq_one_letter_code
_entity_poly.pdbx_strand_id
1 'polypeptide(L)'
;MRKFGEIVVDEGFATEEQINSALTYQKTSDILVGKILVDMRVLTHAQVERVSNFLKTPDCKGKRFGEAAVFLGACTEDDVARAIEVQRTSKGMLGDLLVALGYITERQRQDIVRIQMEEA
;
A
#
# COMPACT_ATOMS: atom_id res chain seq x y z
N MET A 1 -9.61 6.47 6.97
CA MET A 1 -8.18 6.83 7.01
C MET A 1 -7.57 6.12 8.21
N ARG A 2 -6.83 5.04 7.97
CA ARG A 2 -6.01 4.40 9.01
C ARG A 2 -4.89 5.36 9.43
N LYS A 3 -4.57 5.41 10.72
CA LYS A 3 -3.47 6.23 11.23
C LYS A 3 -2.16 5.46 11.19
N PHE A 4 -1.02 6.17 11.11
CA PHE A 4 0.31 5.55 11.12
C PHE A 4 0.51 4.59 12.29
N GLY A 5 0.11 4.99 13.50
CA GLY A 5 0.24 4.15 14.69
C GLY A 5 -0.56 2.85 14.62
N GLU A 6 -1.75 2.86 14.02
CA GLU A 6 -2.59 1.65 13.87
C GLU A 6 -1.92 0.63 12.95
N ILE A 7 -1.37 1.08 11.82
CA ILE A 7 -0.70 0.19 10.86
C ILE A 7 0.56 -0.42 11.46
N VAL A 8 1.33 0.36 12.22
CA VAL A 8 2.55 -0.14 12.88
C VAL A 8 2.23 -1.24 13.89
N VAL A 9 1.11 -1.12 14.61
CA VAL A 9 0.63 -2.12 15.57
C VAL A 9 0.08 -3.34 14.83
N ASP A 10 -0.73 -3.14 13.80
CA ASP A 10 -1.31 -4.23 12.99
C ASP A 10 -0.23 -5.08 12.31
N GLU A 11 0.87 -4.46 11.86
CA GLU A 11 2.03 -5.15 11.27
C GLU A 11 2.95 -5.79 12.32
N GLY A 12 2.70 -5.57 13.62
CA GLY A 12 3.48 -6.12 14.72
C GLY A 12 4.85 -5.47 14.93
N PHE A 13 5.08 -4.28 14.37
CA PHE A 13 6.37 -3.58 14.50
C PHE A 13 6.51 -2.78 15.80
N ALA A 14 5.39 -2.37 16.41
CA ALA A 14 5.38 -1.71 17.71
C ALA A 14 4.14 -2.12 18.52
N THR A 15 4.22 -1.98 19.83
CA THR A 15 3.08 -2.14 20.73
C THR A 15 2.29 -0.83 20.88
N GLU A 16 1.02 -0.93 21.29
CA GLU A 16 0.22 0.26 21.59
C GLU A 16 0.87 1.17 22.64
N GLU A 17 1.56 0.61 23.63
CA GLU A 17 2.32 1.38 24.63
C GLU A 17 3.47 2.18 24.01
N GLN A 18 4.21 1.59 23.07
CA GLN A 18 5.29 2.26 22.35
C GLN A 18 4.74 3.38 21.46
N ILE A 19 3.60 3.15 20.80
CA ILE A 19 2.91 4.19 20.02
C ILE A 19 2.43 5.32 20.92
N ASN A 20 1.82 5.03 22.06
CA ASN A 20 1.37 6.05 23.02
C ASN A 20 2.53 6.88 23.58
N SER A 21 3.66 6.23 23.85
CA SER A 21 4.88 6.92 24.28
C SER A 21 5.36 7.89 23.19
N ALA A 22 5.47 7.42 21.94
CA ALA A 22 5.88 8.26 20.82
C ALA A 22 4.89 9.42 20.53
N LEU A 23 3.58 9.18 20.65
CA LEU A 23 2.55 10.22 20.54
C LEU A 23 2.64 11.26 21.66
N THR A 24 3.03 10.85 22.87
CA THR A 24 3.24 11.77 23.98
C THR A 24 4.44 12.68 23.72
N TYR A 25 5.54 12.13 23.19
CA TYR A 25 6.70 12.91 22.72
C TYR A 25 6.36 13.83 21.55
N GLN A 26 5.49 13.42 20.63
CA GLN A 26 5.02 14.28 19.54
C GLN A 26 4.23 15.50 20.05
N LYS A 27 3.49 15.38 21.16
CA LYS A 27 2.75 16.54 21.71
C LYS A 27 3.68 17.67 22.20
N THR A 28 4.91 17.32 22.57
CA THR A 28 5.90 18.27 23.07
C THR A 28 6.94 18.65 22.02
N SER A 29 6.92 18.04 20.84
CA SER A 29 7.89 18.25 19.77
C SER A 29 7.20 18.10 18.40
N ASP A 30 7.40 19.06 17.49
CA ASP A 30 6.82 19.07 16.13
C ASP A 30 7.49 18.03 15.18
N ILE A 31 7.77 16.85 15.72
CA ILE A 31 8.46 15.73 15.08
C ILE A 31 7.43 14.66 14.70
N LEU A 32 7.63 14.02 13.56
CA LEU A 32 6.78 12.92 13.10
C LEU A 32 6.92 11.69 14.02
N VAL A 33 5.80 11.06 14.37
CA VAL A 33 5.77 9.81 15.17
C VAL A 33 6.70 8.74 14.60
N GLY A 34 6.74 8.58 13.28
CA GLY A 34 7.64 7.62 12.63
C GLY A 34 9.12 7.89 12.93
N LYS A 35 9.53 9.15 13.02
CA LYS A 35 10.92 9.51 13.35
C LYS A 35 11.21 9.26 14.84
N ILE A 36 10.28 9.61 15.72
CA ILE A 36 10.39 9.35 17.16
C ILE A 36 10.54 7.85 17.43
N LEU A 37 9.75 7.01 16.75
CA LEU A 37 9.84 5.55 16.89
C LEU A 37 11.17 4.98 16.39
N VAL A 38 11.80 5.61 15.39
CA VAL A 38 13.15 5.24 14.95
C VAL A 38 14.21 5.67 15.96
N ASP A 39 14.09 6.88 16.50
CA ASP A 39 15.00 7.38 17.54
C ASP A 39 14.90 6.54 18.83
N MET A 40 13.70 6.06 19.17
CA MET A 40 13.47 5.10 20.25
C MET A 40 13.91 3.66 19.94
N ARG A 41 14.46 3.41 18.74
CA ARG A 41 14.83 2.09 18.21
C ARG A 41 13.69 1.06 18.22
N VAL A 42 12.45 1.54 18.19
CA VAL A 42 11.26 0.69 18.04
C VAL A 42 11.08 0.32 16.57
N LEU A 43 11.27 1.29 15.67
CA LEU A 43 11.21 1.09 14.23
C LEU A 43 12.55 1.34 13.57
N THR A 44 12.71 0.76 12.38
CA THR A 44 13.79 1.10 11.45
C THR A 44 13.29 2.10 10.40
N HIS A 45 14.22 2.84 9.78
CA HIS A 45 13.88 3.73 8.67
C HIS A 45 13.11 3.01 7.55
N ALA A 46 13.51 1.77 7.22
CA ALA A 46 12.83 0.94 6.22
C ALA A 46 11.39 0.58 6.61
N GLN A 47 11.11 0.29 7.88
CA GLN A 47 9.75 0.02 8.36
C GLN A 47 8.87 1.28 8.32
N VAL A 48 9.43 2.44 8.69
CA VAL A 48 8.71 3.72 8.59
C VAL A 48 8.37 4.03 7.13
N GLU A 49 9.31 3.81 6.22
CA GLU A 49 9.10 4.00 4.79
C GLU A 49 8.03 3.04 4.25
N ARG A 50 8.06 1.78 4.67
CA ARG A 50 7.04 0.78 4.34
C ARG A 50 5.64 1.23 4.79
N VAL A 51 5.47 1.62 6.06
CA VAL A 51 4.19 2.13 6.57
C VAL A 51 3.79 3.44 5.90
N SER A 52 4.75 4.32 5.60
CA SER A 52 4.48 5.57 4.86
C SER A 52 3.98 5.29 3.45
N ASN A 53 4.53 4.29 2.75
CA ASN A 53 4.05 3.86 1.45
C ASN A 53 2.64 3.25 1.52
N PHE A 54 2.34 2.50 2.58
CA PHE A 54 0.97 2.03 2.86
C PHE A 54 -0.04 3.16 3.09
N LEU A 55 0.38 4.25 3.76
CA LEU A 55 -0.49 5.43 3.95
C LEU A 55 -0.60 6.32 2.72
N LYS A 56 0.47 6.40 1.91
CA LYS A 56 0.50 7.15 0.64
C LYS A 56 -0.27 6.46 -0.47
N THR A 57 -0.54 5.16 -0.33
CA THR A 57 -1.51 4.45 -1.16
C THR A 57 -2.89 4.62 -0.53
N PRO A 58 -3.74 5.51 -1.06
CA PRO A 58 -5.10 5.64 -0.58
C PRO A 58 -5.82 4.29 -0.79
N ASP A 59 -6.42 3.82 0.30
CA ASP A 59 -7.33 2.68 0.35
C ASP A 59 -8.12 2.46 -0.95
N CYS A 60 -7.95 1.30 -1.58
CA CYS A 60 -9.06 0.67 -2.28
C CYS A 60 -9.09 -0.83 -1.94
N LYS A 61 -10.21 -1.17 -1.29
CA LYS A 61 -10.63 -2.50 -0.87
C LYS A 61 -10.53 -3.51 -2.03
N GLY A 62 -10.09 -4.71 -1.70
CA GLY A 62 -10.09 -5.87 -2.59
C GLY A 62 -8.68 -6.31 -2.91
N LYS A 63 -8.39 -7.59 -2.65
CA LYS A 63 -7.20 -8.30 -3.15
C LYS A 63 -6.92 -7.80 -4.58
N ARG A 64 -5.78 -7.13 -4.75
CA ARG A 64 -5.62 -6.15 -5.83
C ARG A 64 -5.49 -6.87 -7.16
N PHE A 65 -6.24 -6.41 -8.15
CA PHE A 65 -6.08 -6.82 -9.55
C PHE A 65 -4.60 -6.75 -9.98
N GLY A 66 -3.86 -5.73 -9.53
CA GLY A 66 -2.42 -5.59 -9.80
C GLY A 66 -1.56 -6.70 -9.22
N GLU A 67 -1.84 -7.17 -8.00
CA GLU A 67 -1.10 -8.28 -7.39
C GLU A 67 -1.37 -9.59 -8.11
N ALA A 68 -2.64 -9.86 -8.44
CA ALA A 68 -3.02 -11.03 -9.23
C ALA A 68 -2.43 -10.99 -10.65
N ALA A 69 -2.35 -9.81 -11.27
CA ALA A 69 -1.73 -9.63 -12.57
C ALA A 69 -0.22 -9.91 -12.56
N VAL A 70 0.48 -9.48 -11.49
CA VAL A 70 1.90 -9.80 -11.28
C VAL A 70 2.09 -11.29 -11.01
N PHE A 71 1.26 -11.88 -10.16
CA PHE A 71 1.31 -13.29 -9.81
C PHE A 71 1.15 -14.22 -11.03
N LEU A 72 0.28 -13.83 -11.98
CA LEU A 72 0.08 -14.57 -13.23
C LEU A 72 1.17 -14.30 -14.28
N GLY A 73 2.17 -13.46 -13.98
CA GLY A 73 3.19 -13.05 -14.93
C GLY A 73 2.66 -12.22 -16.09
N ALA A 74 1.47 -11.61 -15.93
CA ALA A 74 0.86 -10.79 -16.97
C ALA A 74 1.50 -9.40 -17.05
N CYS A 75 1.97 -8.86 -15.92
CA CYS A 75 2.68 -7.58 -15.85
C CYS A 75 3.67 -7.55 -14.68
N THR A 76 4.55 -6.54 -14.65
CA THR A 76 5.50 -6.35 -13.55
C THR A 76 4.95 -5.41 -12.47
N GLU A 77 5.55 -5.43 -11.28
CA GLU A 77 5.20 -4.48 -10.20
C GLU A 77 5.36 -3.03 -10.64
N ASP A 78 6.37 -2.73 -11.46
CA ASP A 78 6.60 -1.40 -12.04
C ASP A 78 5.49 -0.98 -13.00
N ASP A 79 4.94 -1.91 -13.79
CA ASP A 79 3.84 -1.61 -14.70
C ASP A 79 2.53 -1.35 -13.95
N VAL A 80 2.31 -2.09 -12.85
CA VAL A 80 1.19 -1.86 -11.94
C VAL A 80 1.33 -0.50 -11.25
N ALA A 81 2.53 -0.13 -10.81
CA ALA A 81 2.79 1.18 -10.19
C ALA A 81 2.49 2.34 -11.16
N ARG A 82 2.94 2.22 -12.43
CA ARG A 82 2.62 3.21 -13.48
C ARG A 82 1.13 3.29 -13.76
N ALA A 83 0.43 2.17 -13.81
CA ALA A 83 -1.02 2.16 -14.00
C ALA A 83 -1.76 2.79 -12.80
N ILE A 84 -1.32 2.56 -11.57
CA ILE A 84 -1.89 3.23 -10.39
C ILE A 84 -1.68 4.75 -10.46
N GLU A 85 -0.52 5.21 -10.93
CA GLU A 85 -0.25 6.64 -11.09
C GLU A 85 -1.23 7.29 -12.08
N VAL A 86 -1.43 6.67 -13.24
CA VAL A 86 -2.40 7.14 -14.24
C VAL A 86 -3.85 7.04 -13.71
N GLN A 87 -4.16 6.03 -12.89
CA GLN A 87 -5.47 5.88 -12.25
C GLN A 87 -5.78 7.02 -11.25
N ARG A 88 -4.76 7.59 -10.62
CA ARG A 88 -4.96 8.73 -9.71
C ARG A 88 -5.39 9.98 -10.48
N THR A 89 -4.97 10.12 -11.73
CA THR A 89 -5.36 11.23 -12.62
C THR A 89 -6.65 10.94 -13.37
N SER A 90 -6.89 9.67 -13.72
CA SER A 90 -8.06 9.21 -14.47
C SER A 90 -8.83 8.18 -13.66
N LYS A 91 -10.10 8.44 -13.34
CA LYS A 91 -11.03 7.57 -12.57
C LYS A 91 -11.37 6.21 -13.24
N GLY A 92 -10.44 5.58 -13.96
CA GLY A 92 -10.60 4.28 -14.62
C GLY A 92 -10.37 3.10 -13.69
N MET A 93 -10.79 1.90 -14.11
CA MET A 93 -10.44 0.65 -13.44
C MET A 93 -8.98 0.30 -13.76
N LEU A 94 -8.25 -0.24 -12.78
CA LEU A 94 -6.83 -0.59 -12.95
C LEU A 94 -6.62 -1.59 -14.11
N GLY A 95 -7.52 -2.58 -14.25
CA GLY A 95 -7.45 -3.55 -15.34
C GLY A 95 -7.64 -2.93 -16.72
N ASP A 96 -8.57 -1.99 -16.89
CA ASP A 96 -8.77 -1.29 -18.16
C ASP A 96 -7.57 -0.40 -18.50
N LEU A 97 -6.95 0.18 -17.47
CA LEU A 97 -5.77 1.02 -17.64
C LEU A 97 -4.54 0.20 -18.04
N LEU A 98 -4.34 -0.98 -17.44
CA LEU A 98 -3.27 -1.90 -17.82
C LEU A 98 -3.44 -2.39 -19.27
N VAL A 99 -4.68 -2.58 -19.74
CA VAL A 99 -4.97 -2.89 -21.16
C VAL A 99 -4.71 -1.68 -22.05
N ALA A 100 -5.15 -0.49 -21.65
CA ALA A 100 -4.96 0.74 -22.42
C ALA A 100 -3.48 1.13 -22.55
N LEU A 101 -2.67 0.85 -21.53
CA LEU A 101 -1.22 1.05 -21.52
C LEU A 101 -0.45 -0.06 -22.28
N GLY A 102 -1.15 -1.11 -22.71
CA GLY A 102 -0.57 -2.24 -23.44
C GLY A 102 0.25 -3.21 -22.59
N TYR A 103 0.12 -3.15 -21.26
CA TYR A 103 0.84 -4.04 -20.35
C TYR A 103 0.20 -5.43 -20.26
N ILE A 104 -1.13 -5.50 -20.36
CA ILE A 104 -1.86 -6.78 -20.39
C ILE A 104 -2.84 -6.81 -21.56
N THR A 105 -3.17 -8.00 -22.02
CA THR A 105 -4.23 -8.21 -23.02
C THR A 105 -5.60 -8.30 -22.34
N GLU A 106 -6.66 -8.05 -23.11
CA GLU A 106 -8.05 -8.23 -22.65
C GLU A 106 -8.32 -9.65 -22.15
N ARG A 107 -7.65 -10.66 -22.73
CA ARG A 107 -7.73 -12.05 -22.27
C ARG A 107 -7.13 -12.23 -20.88
N GLN A 108 -5.92 -11.72 -20.67
CA GLN A 108 -5.26 -11.77 -19.36
C GLN A 108 -6.08 -11.00 -18.31
N ARG A 109 -6.68 -9.87 -18.69
CA ARG A 109 -7.60 -9.13 -17.81
C ARG A 109 -8.74 -10.01 -17.32
N GLN A 110 -9.40 -10.75 -18.21
CA GLN A 110 -10.49 -11.65 -17.85
C GLN A 110 -10.03 -12.80 -16.94
N ASP A 111 -8.86 -13.37 -17.20
CA ASP A 111 -8.29 -14.43 -16.35
C ASP A 111 -8.00 -13.94 -14.93
N ILE A 112 -7.46 -12.72 -14.79
CA ILE A 112 -7.21 -12.07 -13.50
C ILE A 112 -8.53 -11.79 -12.76
N VAL A 113 -9.55 -11.26 -13.44
CA VAL A 113 -10.87 -10.99 -12.84
C VAL A 113 -11.51 -12.29 -12.34
N ARG A 114 -11.39 -13.39 -13.09
CA ARG A 114 -11.94 -14.70 -12.68
C ARG A 114 -11.33 -15.19 -11.38
N ILE A 115 -10.00 -15.15 -11.28
CA ILE A 115 -9.28 -15.54 -10.06
C ILE A 115 -9.68 -14.64 -8.89
N GLN A 116 -9.84 -13.34 -9.14
CA GLN A 116 -10.30 -12.40 -8.13
C GLN A 116 -11.73 -12.72 -7.63
N MET A 117 -12.61 -13.27 -8.47
CA MET A 117 -13.97 -13.67 -8.08
C MET A 117 -14.06 -15.06 -7.43
N GLU A 118 -13.13 -15.97 -7.73
CA GLU A 118 -13.10 -17.31 -7.11
C GLU A 118 -12.58 -17.30 -5.67
N GLU A 119 -11.81 -16.28 -5.27
CA GLU A 119 -11.26 -16.15 -3.91
C GLU A 119 -12.05 -15.21 -2.97
N ALA A 120 -13.27 -14.81 -3.34
CA ALA A 120 -14.11 -13.83 -2.63
C ALA A 120 -15.28 -14.46 -1.86
#